data_AF-A0A851H4F0-F1
#
_entry.id   AF-A0A851H4F0-F1
#
_cell.length_a   1.000
_cell.length_b   1.000
_cell.length_c   1.000
_cell.angle_alpha   90.00
_cell.angle_beta   90.00
_cell.angle_gamma   90.00
#
_symmetry.space_group_name_H-M   'P 1'
#
loop_
_entity.id
_entity.type
_entity.pdbx_description
1 polymer ?
#
loop_
_entity_poly.entity_id
_entity_poly.type
_entity_poly.pdbx_seq_one_letter_code
_entity_poly.pdbx_strand_id
1 'polypeptide(L)'
;MARKYQYLLQISLEGSASDNLFKNDIQYAGGGSRLDHITIDENLITLKCERVSLIDLDGVFINYQSAIYSQVAKGISFYICSKQAIPKIERISLAAKRGDNIVSEKIITKAELKDPGALLSKFTANFDINSLKTIFDESEKSSTILKAISYLIRSKTKVDPFDQFDSLWKAYNAIYRIIGKSKKDHDCQVALRNFLIKNKCASKNTAKKITGISATSLRSLLRWRALILNDYENAAKSQAFCDFILRYKDPRIMEVIREILPYRTKFLTDSNLLETVEDHIDKNIRNNVKCDEEVIALICIKYMYFVRNKSAHGERLDRIIGLKTKESKEIKWLSDLLETLIIDLINANHIYH
;
A
#
# COMPACT_ATOMS: atom_id res chain seq x y z
N MET A 1 26.04 -15.87 35.99
CA MET A 1 25.60 -15.19 34.76
C MET A 1 25.85 -13.69 34.89
N ALA A 2 26.43 -13.03 33.90
CA ALA A 2 26.57 -11.57 33.93
C ALA A 2 25.18 -10.91 33.93
N ARG A 3 24.94 -9.94 34.83
CA ARG A 3 23.68 -9.16 34.82
C ARG A 3 23.56 -8.42 33.50
N LYS A 4 22.48 -8.71 32.76
CA LYS A 4 22.11 -8.04 31.51
C LYS A 4 21.74 -6.58 31.75
N TYR A 5 21.80 -5.79 30.69
CA TYR A 5 21.24 -4.44 30.66
C TYR A 5 19.76 -4.52 30.32
N GLN A 6 18.95 -3.80 31.09
CA GLN A 6 17.52 -3.63 30.87
C GLN A 6 17.29 -2.25 30.30
N TYR A 7 16.49 -2.14 29.24
CA TYR A 7 16.17 -0.87 28.62
C TYR A 7 14.67 -0.62 28.72
N LEU A 8 14.33 0.63 28.99
CA LEU A 8 12.98 1.12 28.97
C LEU A 8 12.92 2.30 28.01
N LEU A 9 12.25 2.12 26.89
CA LEU A 9 11.89 3.19 25.97
C LEU A 9 10.44 3.57 26.20
N GLN A 10 10.18 4.87 26.28
CA GLN A 10 8.86 5.46 26.43
C GLN A 10 8.70 6.61 25.44
N ILE A 11 7.63 6.55 24.64
CA ILE A 11 7.21 7.61 23.73
C ILE A 11 5.90 8.17 24.28
N SER A 12 5.97 9.35 24.90
CA SER A 12 4.81 10.08 25.41
C SER A 12 4.12 10.82 24.26
N LEU A 13 2.82 10.62 24.13
CA LEU A 13 1.97 11.19 23.09
C LEU A 13 0.98 12.17 23.72
N GLU A 14 0.63 13.23 22.99
CA GLU A 14 -0.38 14.21 23.44
C GLU A 14 -1.75 13.52 23.57
N GLY A 15 -2.28 13.43 24.79
CA GLY A 15 -3.59 12.82 25.07
C GLY A 15 -3.78 12.39 26.53
N SER A 16 -5.03 12.25 26.96
CA SER A 16 -5.41 11.86 28.34
C SER A 16 -5.99 10.44 28.44
N ALA A 17 -6.38 9.83 27.32
CA ALA A 17 -6.85 8.45 27.28
C ALA A 17 -5.68 7.46 27.36
N SER A 18 -5.90 6.29 27.95
CA SER A 18 -4.88 5.24 28.11
C SER A 18 -5.37 3.87 27.66
N ASP A 19 -6.35 3.83 26.74
CA ASP A 19 -6.85 2.57 26.22
C ASP A 19 -5.70 1.79 25.57
N ASN A 20 -5.58 0.52 25.96
CA ASN A 20 -4.57 -0.36 25.41
C ASN A 20 -4.95 -0.76 23.98
N LEU A 21 -4.10 -0.38 23.02
CA LEU A 21 -4.28 -0.72 21.61
C LEU A 21 -3.58 -2.03 21.27
N PHE A 22 -2.44 -2.30 21.90
CA PHE A 22 -1.67 -3.51 21.71
C PHE A 22 -0.72 -3.77 22.86
N LYS A 23 -0.54 -5.04 23.22
CA LYS A 23 0.47 -5.49 24.18
C LYS A 23 0.90 -6.90 23.83
N ASN A 24 2.19 -7.10 23.61
CA ASN A 24 2.74 -8.43 23.35
C ASN A 24 4.26 -8.50 23.53
N ASP A 25 4.76 -9.72 23.61
CA ASP A 25 6.18 -10.01 23.39
C ASP A 25 6.43 -10.16 21.89
N ILE A 26 7.47 -9.48 21.39
CA ILE A 26 7.76 -9.35 19.96
C ILE A 26 9.21 -9.73 19.66
N GLN A 27 9.43 -10.31 18.49
CA GLN A 27 10.75 -10.65 18.00
C GLN A 27 11.48 -9.39 17.52
N TYR A 28 12.82 -9.46 17.50
CA TYR A 28 13.67 -8.42 16.93
C TYR A 28 14.84 -9.03 16.14
N ALA A 29 15.29 -8.32 15.11
CA ALA A 29 16.39 -8.76 14.26
C ALA A 29 17.65 -9.09 15.07
N GLY A 30 18.20 -10.28 14.86
CA GLY A 30 19.37 -10.78 15.58
C GLY A 30 19.11 -11.24 17.03
N GLY A 31 17.85 -11.28 17.47
CA GLY A 31 17.47 -11.69 18.83
C GLY A 31 17.44 -13.20 19.09
N GLY A 32 17.35 -14.02 18.03
CA GLY A 32 17.14 -15.46 18.17
C GLY A 32 15.81 -15.76 18.89
N SER A 33 15.87 -16.47 20.02
CA SER A 33 14.69 -16.75 20.86
C SER A 33 14.33 -15.62 21.84
N ARG A 34 15.09 -14.52 21.87
CA ARG A 34 14.84 -13.40 22.78
C ARG A 34 13.75 -12.50 22.23
N LEU A 35 12.94 -11.97 23.13
CA LEU A 35 11.81 -11.11 22.82
C LEU A 35 11.96 -9.76 23.53
N ASP A 36 11.40 -8.73 22.91
CA ASP A 36 11.15 -7.44 23.55
C ASP A 36 9.67 -7.37 23.93
N HIS A 37 9.33 -6.65 25.00
CA HIS A 37 7.94 -6.44 25.39
C HIS A 37 7.48 -5.05 24.96
N ILE A 38 6.46 -4.98 24.10
CA ILE A 38 5.87 -3.71 23.66
C ILE A 38 4.48 -3.52 24.24
N THR A 39 4.16 -2.29 24.60
CA THR A 39 2.81 -1.84 24.96
C THR A 39 2.53 -0.55 24.21
N ILE A 40 1.40 -0.49 23.52
CA ILE A 40 0.94 0.66 22.74
C ILE A 40 -0.41 1.06 23.32
N ASP A 41 -0.43 2.18 24.01
CA ASP A 41 -1.63 2.82 24.54
C ASP A 41 -1.87 4.12 23.75
N GLU A 42 -3.00 4.79 23.98
CA GLU A 42 -3.31 6.04 23.27
C GLU A 42 -2.34 7.19 23.56
N ASN A 43 -1.80 7.25 24.77
CA ASN A 43 -0.92 8.33 25.23
C ASN A 43 0.54 7.90 25.44
N LEU A 44 0.84 6.60 25.31
CA LEU A 44 2.16 6.06 25.64
C LEU A 44 2.49 4.82 24.80
N ILE A 45 3.67 4.82 24.18
CA ILE A 45 4.29 3.60 23.63
C ILE A 45 5.47 3.23 24.52
N THR A 46 5.43 2.03 25.08
CA THR A 46 6.49 1.49 25.94
C THR A 46 7.14 0.29 25.29
N LEU A 47 8.46 0.27 25.24
CA LEU A 47 9.27 -0.89 24.85
C LEU A 47 10.22 -1.25 26.00
N LYS A 48 10.13 -2.48 26.48
CA LYS A 48 11.04 -3.05 27.48
C LYS A 48 11.90 -4.11 26.81
N CYS A 49 13.22 -4.01 26.94
CA CYS A 49 14.11 -4.98 26.31
C CYS A 49 15.33 -5.31 27.17
N GLU A 50 15.91 -6.48 26.94
CA GLU A 50 17.13 -6.93 27.62
C GLU A 50 18.26 -7.19 26.62
N ARG A 51 19.47 -6.73 26.92
CA ARG A 51 20.66 -6.96 26.09
C ARG A 51 21.86 -7.35 26.94
N VAL A 52 22.77 -8.09 26.33
CA VAL A 52 23.99 -8.55 27.00
C VAL A 52 25.00 -7.41 27.15
N SER A 53 25.08 -6.52 26.16
CA SER A 53 25.96 -5.35 26.14
C SER A 53 25.20 -4.05 26.36
N LEU A 54 25.94 -3.03 26.83
CA LEU A 54 25.47 -1.65 26.84
C LEU A 54 25.38 -1.14 25.40
N ILE A 55 24.26 -0.52 25.04
CA ILE A 55 24.01 0.09 23.74
C ILE A 55 24.32 1.59 23.85
N ASP A 56 24.92 2.15 22.80
CA ASP A 56 24.99 3.59 22.60
C ASP A 56 23.60 4.18 22.34
N LEU A 57 23.08 4.92 23.32
CA LEU A 57 21.71 5.45 23.28
C LEU A 57 21.55 6.58 22.26
N ASP A 58 22.63 7.32 21.95
CA ASP A 58 22.59 8.37 20.92
C ASP A 58 22.52 7.74 19.52
N GLY A 59 23.33 6.71 19.27
CA GLY A 59 23.35 5.98 18.01
C GLY A 59 22.03 5.27 17.66
N VAL A 60 21.21 4.91 18.66
CA VAL A 60 19.91 4.21 18.43
C VAL A 60 18.98 4.98 17.51
N PHE A 61 18.92 6.31 17.63
CA PHE A 61 17.97 7.13 16.87
C PHE A 61 18.51 7.61 15.52
N ILE A 62 19.79 7.36 15.25
CA ILE A 62 20.49 7.73 14.01
C ILE A 62 20.63 6.49 13.11
N ASN A 63 20.85 5.31 13.69
CA ASN A 63 21.05 4.07 12.96
C ASN A 63 19.72 3.34 12.71
N TYR A 64 19.23 3.37 11.47
CA TYR A 64 18.03 2.64 11.03
C TYR A 64 18.13 1.11 11.17
N GLN A 65 19.33 0.55 11.32
CA GLN A 65 19.55 -0.88 11.56
C GLN A 65 19.41 -1.27 13.04
N SER A 66 19.23 -0.29 13.94
CA SER A 66 18.98 -0.56 15.36
C SER A 66 17.68 -1.33 15.55
N ALA A 67 17.75 -2.43 16.30
CA ALA A 67 16.56 -3.19 16.69
C ALA A 67 15.54 -2.31 17.43
N ILE A 68 16.01 -1.44 18.35
CA ILE A 68 15.14 -0.52 19.08
C ILE A 68 14.48 0.47 18.11
N TYR A 69 15.21 1.02 17.15
CA TYR A 69 14.66 1.90 16.13
C TYR A 69 13.56 1.22 15.30
N SER A 70 13.81 -0.01 14.86
CA SER A 70 12.83 -0.83 14.13
C SER A 70 11.55 -1.04 14.94
N GLN A 71 11.67 -1.35 16.24
CA GLN A 71 10.50 -1.50 17.11
C GLN A 71 9.73 -0.19 17.31
N VAL A 72 10.43 0.94 17.42
CA VAL A 72 9.79 2.27 17.45
C VAL A 72 9.00 2.51 16.16
N ALA A 73 9.60 2.23 15.00
CA ALA A 73 8.92 2.39 13.70
C ALA A 73 7.68 1.49 13.57
N LYS A 74 7.76 0.24 14.01
CA LYS A 74 6.60 -0.70 14.06
C LYS A 74 5.51 -0.18 15.00
N GLY A 75 5.87 0.24 16.21
CA GLY A 75 4.93 0.77 17.20
C GLY A 75 4.19 2.01 16.73
N ILE A 76 4.92 3.00 16.18
CA ILE A 76 4.32 4.22 15.61
C ILE A 76 3.42 3.88 14.41
N SER A 77 3.86 3.00 13.51
CA SER A 77 3.05 2.59 12.35
C SER A 77 1.76 1.90 12.77
N PHE A 78 1.84 1.00 13.75
CA PHE A 78 0.68 0.32 14.33
C PHE A 78 -0.30 1.33 14.95
N TYR A 79 0.21 2.28 15.73
CA TYR A 79 -0.59 3.35 16.31
C TYR A 79 -1.34 4.14 15.23
N ILE A 80 -0.63 4.59 14.19
CA ILE A 80 -1.20 5.42 13.13
C ILE A 80 -2.31 4.68 12.39
N CYS A 81 -2.11 3.41 12.07
CA CYS A 81 -3.13 2.60 11.41
C CYS A 81 -4.34 2.34 12.34
N SER A 82 -4.11 2.11 13.63
CA SER A 82 -5.17 1.82 14.61
C SER A 82 -6.01 3.05 14.94
N LYS A 83 -5.38 4.22 15.09
CA LYS A 83 -6.05 5.49 15.42
C LYS A 83 -6.44 6.33 14.21
N GLN A 84 -5.95 5.98 13.02
CA GLN A 84 -6.08 6.78 11.81
C GLN A 84 -5.63 8.25 12.01
N ALA A 85 -4.55 8.42 12.76
CA ALA A 85 -3.98 9.73 13.10
C ALA A 85 -2.47 9.61 13.32
N ILE A 86 -1.71 10.62 12.88
CA ILE A 86 -0.30 10.77 13.28
C ILE A 86 -0.28 11.31 14.70
N PRO A 87 0.33 10.60 15.67
CA PRO A 87 0.39 11.09 17.03
C PRO A 87 1.35 12.28 17.12
N LYS A 88 1.01 13.25 17.98
CA LYS A 88 1.96 14.28 18.39
C LYS A 88 2.81 13.71 19.52
N ILE A 89 4.11 13.60 19.28
CA ILE A 89 5.06 13.09 20.27
C ILE A 89 5.54 14.26 21.14
N GLU A 90 5.37 14.15 22.45
CA GLU A 90 5.84 15.15 23.41
C GLU A 90 7.28 14.88 23.84
N ARG A 91 7.60 13.61 24.08
CA ARG A 91 8.88 13.17 24.62
C ARG A 91 9.17 11.73 24.22
N ILE A 92 10.43 11.45 23.91
CA ILE A 92 10.96 10.09 23.84
C ILE A 92 12.04 9.97 24.92
N SER A 93 11.93 8.99 25.82
CA SER A 93 13.00 8.66 26.76
C SER A 93 13.42 7.21 26.59
N LEU A 94 14.73 6.98 26.59
CA LEU A 94 15.36 5.67 26.56
C LEU A 94 16.35 5.59 27.72
N ALA A 95 16.07 4.74 28.70
CA ALA A 95 16.94 4.52 29.84
C ALA A 95 17.53 3.11 29.82
N ALA A 96 18.82 2.98 30.06
CA ALA A 96 19.50 1.70 30.29
C ALA A 96 19.75 1.53 31.80
N LYS A 97 19.38 0.36 32.32
CA LYS A 97 19.52 -0.02 33.73
C LYS A 97 20.34 -1.28 33.86
N ARG A 98 21.01 -1.43 35.00
CA ARG A 98 21.70 -2.66 35.40
C ARG A 98 21.43 -2.93 36.87
N GLY A 99 20.51 -3.85 37.16
CA GLY A 99 19.87 -3.88 38.47
C GLY A 99 19.02 -2.64 38.66
N ASP A 100 19.07 -2.02 39.85
CA ASP A 100 18.26 -0.84 40.16
C ASP A 100 18.88 0.49 39.69
N ASN A 101 20.14 0.47 39.23
CA ASN A 101 20.87 1.66 38.83
C ASN A 101 20.64 2.00 37.35
N ILE A 102 20.31 3.26 37.07
CA ILE A 102 20.35 3.83 35.72
C ILE A 102 21.81 4.03 35.34
N VAL A 103 22.22 3.39 34.24
CA VAL A 103 23.59 3.45 33.70
C VAL A 103 23.71 4.58 32.68
N SER A 104 22.68 4.77 31.87
CA SER A 104 22.61 5.86 30.90
C SER A 104 21.15 6.18 30.58
N GLU A 105 20.89 7.41 30.18
CA GLU A 105 19.58 7.86 29.75
C GLU A 105 19.72 8.84 28.59
N LYS A 106 18.85 8.69 27.59
CA LYS A 106 18.67 9.65 26.51
C LYS A 106 17.23 10.14 26.54
N ILE A 107 17.07 11.46 26.50
CA ILE A 107 15.77 12.12 26.38
C ILE A 107 15.81 12.94 25.10
N ILE A 108 14.77 12.80 24.28
CA ILE A 108 14.51 13.63 23.10
C ILE A 108 13.22 14.38 23.39
N THR A 109 13.32 15.70 23.38
CA THR A 109 12.18 16.60 23.64
C THR A 109 11.50 17.01 22.35
N LYS A 110 10.30 17.58 22.46
CA LYS A 110 9.55 18.15 21.31
C LYS A 110 10.38 19.09 20.43
N ALA A 111 11.35 19.83 21.00
CA ALA A 111 12.18 20.76 20.24
C ALA A 111 13.17 20.07 19.28
N GLU A 112 13.54 18.82 19.56
CA GLU A 112 14.48 18.04 18.75
C GLU A 112 13.78 17.16 17.70
N LEU A 113 12.46 16.99 17.84
CA LEU A 113 11.66 16.20 16.91
C LEU A 113 11.29 17.04 15.69
N LYS A 114 11.47 16.46 14.50
CA LYS A 114 10.87 17.03 13.29
C LYS A 114 9.35 16.92 13.40
N ASP A 115 8.65 17.99 13.06
CA ASP A 115 7.19 17.96 12.96
C ASP A 115 6.80 16.87 11.95
N PRO A 116 6.12 15.79 12.40
CA PRO A 116 5.72 14.71 11.50
C PRO A 116 4.59 15.13 10.55
N GLY A 117 4.04 16.33 10.72
CA GLY A 117 2.83 16.79 10.06
C GLY A 117 1.59 16.08 10.57
N ALA A 118 0.47 16.30 9.89
CA ALA A 118 -0.79 15.60 10.16
C ALA A 118 -1.22 14.79 8.94
N LEU A 119 -2.07 13.79 9.17
CA LEU A 119 -2.81 13.18 8.06
C LEU A 119 -3.76 14.24 7.51
N LEU A 120 -3.68 14.50 6.21
CA LEU A 120 -4.56 15.45 5.53
C LEU A 120 -5.99 14.90 5.38
N SER A 121 -6.16 13.59 5.51
CA SER A 121 -7.45 12.90 5.50
C SER A 121 -7.36 11.55 6.19
N LYS A 122 -8.50 11.03 6.65
CA LYS A 122 -8.62 9.65 7.15
C LYS A 122 -8.32 8.63 6.05
N PHE A 123 -7.94 7.42 6.46
CA PHE A 123 -7.81 6.30 5.54
C PHE A 123 -9.17 5.93 4.94
N THR A 124 -9.16 5.44 3.70
CA THR A 124 -10.36 5.08 2.94
C THR A 124 -11.02 3.79 3.41
N ALA A 125 -10.34 3.01 4.24
CA ALA A 125 -10.84 1.81 4.89
C ALA A 125 -10.18 1.64 6.26
N ASN A 126 -10.81 0.83 7.12
CA ASN A 126 -10.26 0.48 8.42
C ASN A 126 -9.26 -0.67 8.29
N PHE A 127 -8.22 -0.65 9.11
CA PHE A 127 -7.30 -1.78 9.25
C PHE A 127 -7.90 -2.84 10.18
N ASP A 128 -7.68 -4.10 9.85
CA ASP A 128 -7.88 -5.21 10.77
C ASP A 128 -6.68 -5.28 11.72
N ILE A 129 -6.94 -5.05 13.01
CA ILE A 129 -5.93 -5.00 14.06
C ILE A 129 -5.17 -6.32 14.16
N ASN A 130 -5.83 -7.47 13.95
CA ASN A 130 -5.15 -8.76 13.99
C ASN A 130 -4.17 -8.91 12.83
N SER A 131 -4.57 -8.54 11.62
CA SER A 131 -3.69 -8.54 10.45
C SER A 131 -2.52 -7.55 10.58
N LEU A 132 -2.70 -6.41 11.25
CA LEU A 132 -1.61 -5.46 11.50
C LEU A 132 -0.49 -6.05 12.38
N LYS A 133 -0.80 -7.01 13.27
CA LYS A 133 0.21 -7.61 14.17
C LYS A 133 1.38 -8.24 13.43
N THR A 134 1.17 -8.67 12.18
CA THR A 134 2.21 -9.25 11.30
C THR A 134 3.45 -8.35 11.19
N ILE A 135 3.34 -7.03 11.34
CA ILE A 135 4.53 -6.14 11.28
C ILE A 135 5.53 -6.38 12.41
N PHE A 136 5.10 -7.00 13.52
CA PHE A 136 5.97 -7.30 14.66
C PHE A 136 6.79 -8.58 14.49
N ASP A 137 6.48 -9.40 13.49
CA ASP A 137 7.28 -10.57 13.15
C ASP A 137 8.63 -10.16 12.51
N GLU A 138 9.60 -11.07 12.51
CA GLU A 138 10.91 -10.88 11.87
C GLU A 138 11.02 -11.72 10.59
N SER A 139 10.22 -11.40 9.57
CA SER A 139 10.20 -12.05 8.26
C SER A 139 10.35 -11.04 7.11
N GLU A 140 10.69 -11.54 5.92
CA GLU A 140 10.70 -10.71 4.70
C GLU A 140 9.31 -10.12 4.41
N LYS A 141 8.26 -10.90 4.68
CA LYS A 141 6.87 -10.45 4.54
C LYS A 141 6.54 -9.33 5.52
N SER A 142 6.88 -9.47 6.81
CA SER A 142 6.57 -8.44 7.81
C SER A 142 7.28 -7.12 7.53
N SER A 143 8.57 -7.18 7.18
CA SER A 143 9.35 -6.00 6.81
C SER A 143 8.81 -5.32 5.54
N THR A 144 8.34 -6.10 4.56
CA THR A 144 7.75 -5.55 3.34
C THR A 144 6.36 -4.96 3.58
N ILE A 145 5.54 -5.55 4.45
CA ILE A 145 4.25 -4.96 4.87
C ILE A 145 4.47 -3.66 5.64
N LEU A 146 5.45 -3.62 6.57
CA LEU A 146 5.80 -2.39 7.28
C LEU A 146 6.25 -1.29 6.31
N LYS A 147 7.06 -1.64 5.31
CA LYS A 147 7.46 -0.71 4.24
C LYS A 147 6.25 -0.20 3.44
N ALA A 148 5.29 -1.07 3.13
CA ALA A 148 4.06 -0.68 2.46
C ALA A 148 3.24 0.30 3.31
N ILE A 149 3.08 0.01 4.61
CA ILE A 149 2.39 0.89 5.57
C ILE A 149 3.09 2.25 5.67
N SER A 150 4.42 2.29 5.72
CA SER A 150 5.19 3.54 5.76
C SER A 150 4.89 4.43 4.54
N TYR A 151 4.89 3.86 3.34
CA TYR A 151 4.53 4.60 2.12
C TYR A 151 3.05 5.00 2.08
N LEU A 152 2.15 4.15 2.59
CA LEU A 152 0.73 4.45 2.72
C LEU A 152 0.49 5.64 3.66
N ILE A 153 1.11 5.66 4.83
CA ILE A 153 1.07 6.79 5.78
C ILE A 153 1.62 8.04 5.12
N ARG A 154 2.78 7.93 4.45
CA ARG A 154 3.39 9.06 3.73
C ARG A 154 2.46 9.63 2.66
N SER A 155 1.69 8.80 1.96
CA SER A 155 0.75 9.29 0.95
C SER A 155 -0.29 10.25 1.54
N LYS A 156 -0.70 10.03 2.79
CA LYS A 156 -1.70 10.85 3.49
C LYS A 156 -1.17 12.17 4.03
N THR A 157 0.14 12.41 3.96
CA THR A 157 0.74 13.71 4.29
C THR A 157 1.02 14.56 3.04
N LYS A 158 0.73 14.05 1.84
CA LYS A 158 0.97 14.73 0.56
C LYS A 158 -0.23 15.55 0.10
N VAL A 159 0.03 16.83 -0.19
CA VAL A 159 -0.98 17.75 -0.73
C VAL A 159 -1.17 17.54 -2.24
N ASP A 160 -0.08 17.29 -2.98
CA ASP A 160 -0.16 17.04 -4.43
C ASP A 160 -0.70 15.62 -4.73
N PRO A 161 -1.75 15.47 -5.57
CA PRO A 161 -2.34 14.17 -5.88
C PRO A 161 -1.40 13.17 -6.56
N PHE A 162 -0.38 13.64 -7.29
CA PHE A 162 0.57 12.76 -7.97
C PHE A 162 1.67 12.30 -7.02
N ASP A 163 2.12 13.15 -6.11
CA ASP A 163 2.98 12.75 -4.98
C ASP A 163 2.30 11.71 -4.09
N GLN A 164 1.00 11.90 -3.84
CA GLN A 164 0.17 10.93 -3.14
C GLN A 164 0.13 9.61 -3.94
N PHE A 165 -0.17 9.67 -5.23
CA PHE A 165 -0.23 8.50 -6.10
C PHE A 165 1.10 7.74 -6.17
N ASP A 166 2.24 8.41 -6.30
CA ASP A 166 3.57 7.79 -6.32
C ASP A 166 3.87 7.07 -4.99
N SER A 167 3.51 7.68 -3.86
CA SER A 167 3.65 7.05 -2.54
C SER A 167 2.75 5.81 -2.43
N LEU A 168 1.49 5.89 -2.87
CA LEU A 168 0.58 4.74 -2.91
C LEU A 168 1.11 3.65 -3.84
N TRP A 169 1.64 4.01 -5.01
CA TRP A 169 2.22 3.05 -5.95
C TRP A 169 3.40 2.30 -5.34
N LYS A 170 4.27 2.98 -4.58
CA LYS A 170 5.36 2.33 -3.84
C LYS A 170 4.85 1.37 -2.77
N ALA A 171 3.78 1.72 -2.05
CA ALA A 171 3.13 0.82 -1.10
C ALA A 171 2.54 -0.42 -1.80
N TYR A 172 1.79 -0.20 -2.87
CA TYR A 172 1.20 -1.26 -3.70
C TYR A 172 2.25 -2.19 -4.31
N ASN A 173 3.36 -1.63 -4.81
CA ASN A 173 4.48 -2.38 -5.37
C ASN A 173 5.16 -3.31 -4.35
N ALA A 174 5.31 -2.85 -3.11
CA ALA A 174 5.80 -3.70 -2.04
C ALA A 174 4.90 -4.93 -1.84
N ILE A 175 3.57 -4.73 -1.79
CA ILE A 175 2.61 -5.82 -1.54
C ILE A 175 2.52 -6.81 -2.71
N TYR A 176 2.36 -6.34 -3.94
CA TYR A 176 2.15 -7.26 -5.06
C TYR A 176 3.39 -8.12 -5.34
N ARG A 177 4.59 -7.65 -4.98
CA ARG A 177 5.82 -8.46 -5.10
C ARG A 177 5.85 -9.62 -4.12
N ILE A 178 5.36 -9.44 -2.89
CA ILE A 178 5.21 -10.54 -1.93
C ILE A 178 4.26 -11.60 -2.50
N ILE A 179 3.11 -11.17 -3.04
CA ILE A 179 2.10 -12.08 -3.61
C ILE A 179 2.66 -12.80 -4.83
N GLY A 180 3.41 -12.09 -5.69
CA GLY A 180 3.90 -12.63 -6.96
C GLY A 180 5.17 -13.45 -6.89
N LYS A 181 6.06 -13.20 -5.91
CA LYS A 181 7.37 -13.87 -5.72
C LYS A 181 8.25 -13.96 -6.97
N SER A 182 8.04 -13.07 -7.94
CA SER A 182 8.86 -12.98 -9.16
C SER A 182 9.71 -11.71 -9.15
N LYS A 183 10.85 -11.78 -9.84
CA LYS A 183 11.69 -10.61 -10.13
C LYS A 183 11.07 -9.74 -11.23
N LYS A 184 10.15 -10.28 -12.05
CA LYS A 184 9.51 -9.57 -13.15
C LYS A 184 8.16 -9.01 -12.72
N ASP A 185 7.95 -7.72 -12.92
CA ASP A 185 6.71 -7.02 -12.55
C ASP A 185 5.48 -7.62 -13.22
N HIS A 186 5.60 -8.02 -14.48
CA HIS A 186 4.51 -8.65 -15.23
C HIS A 186 4.00 -9.92 -14.53
N ASP A 187 4.91 -10.80 -14.13
CA ASP A 187 4.53 -12.07 -13.48
C ASP A 187 3.85 -11.80 -12.13
N CYS A 188 4.35 -10.83 -11.36
CA CYS A 188 3.73 -10.45 -10.10
C CYS A 188 2.34 -9.85 -10.29
N GLN A 189 2.12 -9.06 -11.34
CA GLN A 189 0.81 -8.52 -11.70
C GLN A 189 -0.17 -9.60 -12.12
N VAL A 190 0.28 -10.61 -12.87
CA VAL A 190 -0.52 -11.79 -13.22
C VAL A 190 -0.91 -12.58 -11.96
N ALA A 191 0.05 -12.81 -11.07
CA ALA A 191 -0.20 -13.48 -9.79
C ALA A 191 -1.21 -12.72 -8.93
N LEU A 192 -1.06 -11.39 -8.83
CA LEU A 192 -2.01 -10.55 -8.09
C LEU A 192 -3.42 -10.61 -8.71
N ARG A 193 -3.56 -10.54 -10.03
CA ARG A 193 -4.86 -10.69 -10.70
C ARG A 193 -5.53 -12.01 -10.30
N ASN A 194 -4.81 -13.11 -10.41
CA ASN A 194 -5.34 -14.43 -10.09
C ASN A 194 -5.69 -14.54 -8.60
N PHE A 195 -4.88 -13.95 -7.74
CA PHE A 195 -5.12 -13.87 -6.31
C PHE A 195 -6.42 -13.13 -5.98
N LEU A 196 -6.65 -11.96 -6.58
CA LEU A 196 -7.88 -11.17 -6.37
C LEU A 196 -9.12 -11.92 -6.84
N ILE A 197 -9.09 -12.52 -8.03
CA ILE A 197 -10.21 -13.28 -8.59
C ILE A 197 -10.55 -14.50 -7.71
N LYS A 198 -9.52 -15.20 -7.20
CA LYS A 198 -9.70 -16.37 -6.35
C LYS A 198 -10.15 -16.02 -4.92
N ASN A 199 -9.70 -14.87 -4.40
CA ASN A 199 -9.90 -14.48 -2.99
C ASN A 199 -10.62 -13.13 -2.91
N LYS A 200 -11.93 -13.12 -3.19
CA LYS A 200 -12.76 -11.90 -3.19
C LYS A 200 -12.69 -11.08 -1.90
N CYS A 201 -12.47 -11.74 -0.76
CA CYS A 201 -12.30 -11.06 0.53
C CYS A 201 -11.08 -10.14 0.57
N ALA A 202 -10.05 -10.39 -0.24
CA ALA A 202 -8.83 -9.60 -0.31
C ALA A 202 -8.98 -8.27 -1.07
N SER A 203 -10.17 -7.97 -1.57
CA SER A 203 -10.54 -6.67 -2.16
C SER A 203 -11.94 -6.23 -1.74
N LYS A 204 -12.40 -6.64 -0.56
CA LYS A 204 -13.80 -6.45 -0.13
C LYS A 204 -14.23 -4.98 -0.09
N ASN A 205 -13.43 -4.07 0.47
CA ASN A 205 -13.81 -2.67 0.55
C ASN A 205 -13.64 -1.96 -0.80
N THR A 206 -12.66 -2.39 -1.58
CA THR A 206 -12.41 -1.93 -2.93
C THR A 206 -13.57 -2.32 -3.86
N ALA A 207 -14.07 -3.55 -3.75
CA ALA A 207 -15.25 -4.03 -4.47
C ALA A 207 -16.47 -3.15 -4.18
N LYS A 208 -16.75 -2.83 -2.90
CA LYS A 208 -17.86 -1.93 -2.54
C LYS A 208 -17.80 -0.56 -3.24
N LYS A 209 -16.60 -0.03 -3.50
CA LYS A 209 -16.43 1.24 -4.22
C LYS A 209 -16.75 1.13 -5.72
N ILE A 210 -16.65 -0.07 -6.31
CA ILE A 210 -16.79 -0.27 -7.75
C ILE A 210 -18.06 -1.04 -8.16
N THR A 211 -18.74 -1.75 -7.24
CA THR A 211 -19.94 -2.53 -7.53
C THR A 211 -21.01 -1.69 -8.23
N GLY A 212 -21.16 -0.42 -7.82
CA GLY A 212 -22.12 0.52 -8.38
C GLY A 212 -21.67 1.26 -9.66
N ILE A 213 -20.43 1.04 -10.13
CA ILE A 213 -19.91 1.73 -11.32
C ILE A 213 -20.51 1.10 -12.58
N SER A 214 -21.12 1.93 -13.43
CA SER A 214 -21.60 1.53 -14.76
C SER A 214 -20.48 1.54 -15.80
N ALA A 215 -20.69 0.92 -16.96
CA ALA A 215 -19.77 1.01 -18.09
C ALA A 215 -19.53 2.46 -18.53
N THR A 216 -20.59 3.28 -18.61
CA THR A 216 -20.51 4.70 -18.95
C THR A 216 -19.67 5.50 -17.94
N SER A 217 -19.82 5.20 -16.65
CA SER A 217 -18.98 5.79 -15.60
C SER A 217 -17.52 5.35 -15.76
N LEU A 218 -17.27 4.07 -15.97
CA LEU A 218 -15.93 3.52 -16.20
C LEU A 218 -15.26 4.12 -17.44
N ARG A 219 -16.02 4.34 -18.52
CA ARG A 219 -15.58 4.97 -19.77
C ARG A 219 -15.16 6.43 -19.58
N SER A 220 -15.90 7.17 -18.76
CA SER A 220 -15.73 8.61 -18.59
C SER A 220 -14.61 8.97 -17.60
N LEU A 221 -14.43 8.15 -16.55
CA LEU A 221 -13.41 8.31 -15.52
C LEU A 221 -11.98 8.10 -16.04
N LEU A 222 -11.81 7.24 -17.05
CA LEU A 222 -10.50 6.83 -17.54
C LEU A 222 -10.19 7.33 -18.96
N ARG A 223 -8.91 7.52 -19.25
CA ARG A 223 -8.36 7.90 -20.56
C ARG A 223 -8.07 6.67 -21.43
N TRP A 224 -9.11 5.88 -21.74
CA TRP A 224 -9.01 4.66 -22.56
C TRP A 224 -8.24 4.82 -23.86
N ARG A 225 -8.51 5.88 -24.62
CA ARG A 225 -7.77 6.15 -25.86
C ARG A 225 -6.27 6.27 -25.62
N ALA A 226 -5.87 6.95 -24.54
CA ALA A 226 -4.45 7.11 -24.23
C ALA A 226 -3.81 5.76 -23.85
N LEU A 227 -4.50 4.92 -23.07
CA LEU A 227 -4.05 3.57 -22.77
C LEU A 227 -3.85 2.74 -24.05
N ILE A 228 -4.88 2.67 -24.91
CA ILE A 228 -4.85 1.81 -26.09
C ILE A 228 -3.79 2.26 -27.10
N LEU A 229 -3.67 3.57 -27.33
CA LEU A 229 -2.67 4.11 -28.25
C LEU A 229 -1.24 3.97 -27.72
N ASN A 230 -1.06 3.92 -26.40
CA ASN A 230 0.25 3.75 -25.76
C ASN A 230 0.71 2.29 -25.74
N ASP A 231 -0.16 1.36 -25.31
CA ASP A 231 0.22 -0.03 -25.04
C ASP A 231 0.11 -0.95 -26.27
N TYR A 232 -0.64 -0.51 -27.27
CA TYR A 232 -0.87 -1.24 -28.53
C TYR A 232 -0.63 -0.29 -29.70
N GLU A 233 0.55 0.29 -29.75
CA GLU A 233 0.93 1.43 -30.58
C GLU A 233 0.98 1.12 -32.08
N ASN A 234 1.22 -0.14 -32.46
CA ASN A 234 1.38 -0.58 -33.85
C ASN A 234 0.74 -1.97 -34.12
N ALA A 235 0.67 -2.37 -35.39
CA ALA A 235 0.06 -3.62 -35.83
C ALA A 235 0.78 -4.88 -35.32
N ALA A 236 2.06 -4.81 -34.95
CA ALA A 236 2.74 -5.96 -34.32
C ALA A 236 2.18 -6.28 -32.92
N LYS A 237 1.40 -5.38 -32.32
CA LYS A 237 0.73 -5.56 -31.03
C LYS A 237 -0.72 -6.05 -31.15
N SER A 238 -1.21 -6.41 -32.35
CA SER A 238 -2.59 -6.89 -32.53
C SER A 238 -2.93 -8.08 -31.64
N GLN A 239 -2.05 -9.08 -31.56
CA GLN A 239 -2.26 -10.23 -30.69
C GLN A 239 -2.30 -9.82 -29.21
N ALA A 240 -1.39 -8.95 -28.78
CA ALA A 240 -1.38 -8.46 -27.40
C ALA A 240 -2.64 -7.68 -27.04
N PHE A 241 -3.22 -6.94 -27.99
CA PHE A 241 -4.51 -6.25 -27.80
C PHE A 241 -5.67 -7.23 -27.72
N CYS A 242 -5.71 -8.24 -28.60
CA CYS A 242 -6.68 -9.35 -28.53
C CYS A 242 -6.61 -10.05 -27.17
N ASP A 243 -5.41 -10.48 -26.76
CA ASP A 243 -5.18 -11.15 -25.48
C ASP A 243 -5.58 -10.26 -24.29
N PHE A 244 -5.42 -8.94 -24.40
CA PHE A 244 -5.87 -8.02 -23.37
C PHE A 244 -7.41 -8.03 -23.22
N ILE A 245 -8.15 -8.05 -24.33
CA ILE A 245 -9.62 -8.08 -24.32
C ILE A 245 -10.11 -9.43 -23.77
N LEU A 246 -9.59 -10.53 -24.30
CA LEU A 246 -10.04 -11.89 -23.97
C LEU A 246 -9.82 -12.27 -22.49
N ARG A 247 -8.94 -11.56 -21.78
CA ARG A 247 -8.69 -11.76 -20.33
C ARG A 247 -9.87 -11.42 -19.43
N TYR A 248 -10.82 -10.60 -19.88
CA TYR A 248 -11.92 -10.10 -19.06
C TYR A 248 -13.26 -10.66 -19.55
N LYS A 249 -14.21 -10.82 -18.64
CA LYS A 249 -15.57 -11.32 -18.88
C LYS A 249 -16.64 -10.42 -18.26
N ASP A 250 -16.28 -9.48 -17.38
CA ASP A 250 -17.25 -8.55 -16.79
C ASP A 250 -17.92 -7.69 -17.87
N PRO A 251 -19.27 -7.62 -17.91
CA PRO A 251 -20.02 -6.92 -18.94
C PRO A 251 -19.70 -5.41 -18.99
N ARG A 252 -19.40 -4.77 -17.85
CA ARG A 252 -19.05 -3.34 -17.82
C ARG A 252 -17.75 -3.07 -18.56
N ILE A 253 -16.78 -3.98 -18.43
CA ILE A 253 -15.51 -3.90 -19.16
C ILE A 253 -15.76 -4.12 -20.66
N MET A 254 -16.56 -5.14 -21.00
CA MET A 254 -16.86 -5.45 -22.39
C MET A 254 -17.59 -4.32 -23.12
N GLU A 255 -18.55 -3.66 -22.47
CA GLU A 255 -19.26 -2.50 -23.04
C GLU A 255 -18.29 -1.36 -23.34
N VAL A 256 -17.38 -1.07 -22.41
CA VAL A 256 -16.32 -0.07 -22.62
C VAL A 256 -15.39 -0.48 -23.76
N ILE A 257 -14.98 -1.75 -23.83
CA ILE A 257 -14.12 -2.28 -24.89
C ILE A 257 -14.81 -2.14 -26.25
N ARG A 258 -16.10 -2.48 -26.35
CA ARG A 258 -16.90 -2.33 -27.58
C ARG A 258 -16.86 -0.89 -28.09
N GLU A 259 -17.02 0.10 -27.21
CA GLU A 259 -16.96 1.52 -27.59
C GLU A 259 -15.59 1.99 -28.07
N ILE A 260 -14.50 1.40 -27.57
CA ILE A 260 -13.12 1.82 -27.91
C ILE A 260 -12.46 0.93 -28.97
N LEU A 261 -13.10 -0.18 -29.35
CA LEU A 261 -12.65 -1.10 -30.39
C LEU A 261 -12.28 -0.38 -31.71
N PRO A 262 -13.01 0.66 -32.17
CA PRO A 262 -12.66 1.40 -33.39
C PRO A 262 -11.24 1.97 -33.44
N TYR A 263 -10.57 2.17 -32.29
CA TYR A 263 -9.18 2.65 -32.27
C TYR A 263 -8.18 1.66 -32.86
N ARG A 264 -8.54 0.37 -32.95
CA ARG A 264 -7.67 -0.74 -33.36
C ARG A 264 -8.36 -1.79 -34.24
N THR A 265 -9.59 -1.55 -34.70
CA THR A 265 -10.31 -2.47 -35.60
C THR A 265 -9.45 -2.91 -36.79
N LYS A 266 -8.81 -1.96 -37.50
CA LYS A 266 -7.95 -2.28 -38.63
C LYS A 266 -6.84 -3.28 -38.28
N PHE A 267 -6.18 -3.09 -37.13
CA PHE A 267 -5.10 -3.97 -36.70
C PHE A 267 -5.60 -5.39 -36.45
N LEU A 268 -6.80 -5.53 -35.86
CA LEU A 268 -7.44 -6.82 -35.63
C LEU A 268 -7.92 -7.47 -36.94
N THR A 269 -8.48 -6.69 -37.87
CA THR A 269 -8.88 -7.18 -39.20
C THR A 269 -7.69 -7.70 -39.98
N ASP A 270 -6.62 -6.91 -40.09
CA ASP A 270 -5.41 -7.27 -40.83
C ASP A 270 -4.72 -8.52 -40.23
N SER A 271 -4.99 -8.84 -38.96
CA SER A 271 -4.44 -10.02 -38.26
C SER A 271 -5.43 -11.19 -38.14
N ASN A 272 -6.63 -11.11 -38.74
CA ASN A 272 -7.70 -12.11 -38.61
C ASN A 272 -8.14 -12.39 -37.15
N LEU A 273 -8.12 -11.38 -36.28
CA LEU A 273 -8.48 -11.49 -34.86
C LEU A 273 -9.81 -10.82 -34.49
N LEU A 274 -10.40 -10.05 -35.41
CA LEU A 274 -11.57 -9.20 -35.11
C LEU A 274 -12.79 -10.02 -34.70
N GLU A 275 -13.15 -11.06 -35.47
CA GLU A 275 -14.33 -11.90 -35.19
C GLU A 275 -14.23 -12.56 -33.80
N THR A 276 -13.05 -13.10 -33.45
CA THR A 276 -12.81 -13.67 -32.11
C THR A 276 -13.02 -12.65 -30.99
N VAL A 277 -12.62 -11.39 -31.21
CA VAL A 277 -12.78 -10.31 -30.24
C VAL A 277 -14.26 -9.91 -30.11
N GLU A 278 -14.96 -9.74 -31.22
CA GLU A 278 -16.38 -9.35 -31.25
C GLU A 278 -17.27 -10.43 -30.62
N ASP A 279 -17.05 -11.70 -30.95
CA ASP A 279 -17.76 -12.83 -30.35
C ASP A 279 -17.58 -12.88 -28.84
N HIS A 280 -16.35 -12.65 -28.35
CA HIS A 280 -16.06 -12.62 -26.93
C HIS A 280 -16.76 -11.47 -26.22
N ILE A 281 -16.76 -10.27 -26.81
CA ILE A 281 -17.46 -9.09 -26.27
C ILE A 281 -18.96 -9.37 -26.19
N ASP A 282 -19.56 -9.84 -27.28
CA ASP A 282 -21.01 -10.05 -27.39
C ASP A 282 -21.51 -11.18 -26.50
N LYS A 283 -20.73 -12.25 -26.38
CA LYS A 283 -21.00 -13.34 -25.45
C LYS A 283 -21.05 -12.85 -24.00
N ASN A 284 -20.04 -12.10 -23.56
CA ASN A 284 -19.92 -11.71 -22.15
C ASN A 284 -20.88 -10.58 -21.76
N ILE A 285 -21.25 -9.69 -22.69
CA ILE A 285 -22.33 -8.72 -22.48
C ILE A 285 -23.68 -9.42 -22.33
N ARG A 286 -23.98 -10.41 -23.19
CA ARG A 286 -25.22 -11.21 -23.08
C ARG A 286 -25.28 -12.02 -21.79
N ASN A 287 -24.17 -12.62 -21.38
CA ASN A 287 -24.09 -13.39 -20.12
C ASN A 287 -24.34 -12.52 -18.88
N ASN A 288 -23.97 -11.24 -18.93
CA ASN A 288 -24.21 -10.24 -17.88
C ASN A 288 -23.73 -10.68 -16.47
N VAL A 289 -22.63 -11.43 -16.40
CA VAL A 289 -22.06 -11.89 -15.12
C VAL A 289 -21.06 -10.86 -14.60
N LYS A 290 -21.45 -10.11 -13.57
CA LYS A 290 -20.58 -9.12 -12.95
C LYS A 290 -19.49 -9.75 -12.10
N CYS A 291 -18.26 -9.26 -12.27
CA CYS A 291 -17.07 -9.62 -11.53
C CYS A 291 -16.30 -8.35 -11.14
N ASP A 292 -16.53 -7.88 -9.92
CA ASP A 292 -15.86 -6.70 -9.39
C ASP A 292 -14.34 -6.87 -9.36
N GLU A 293 -13.84 -8.06 -9.03
CA GLU A 293 -12.42 -8.35 -8.99
C GLU A 293 -11.73 -8.16 -10.35
N GLU A 294 -12.44 -8.44 -11.46
CA GLU A 294 -11.92 -8.17 -12.80
C GLU A 294 -11.79 -6.67 -13.10
N VAL A 295 -12.76 -5.87 -12.67
CA VAL A 295 -12.74 -4.41 -12.81
C VAL A 295 -11.63 -3.82 -11.95
N ILE A 296 -11.46 -4.29 -10.71
CA ILE A 296 -10.36 -3.88 -9.82
C ILE A 296 -9.02 -4.22 -10.47
N ALA A 297 -8.86 -5.44 -10.98
CA ALA A 297 -7.63 -5.85 -11.63
C ALA A 297 -7.35 -5.00 -12.89
N LEU A 298 -8.35 -4.69 -13.70
CA LEU A 298 -8.18 -3.82 -14.86
C LEU A 298 -7.67 -2.44 -14.46
N ILE A 299 -8.27 -1.83 -13.44
CA ILE A 299 -7.93 -0.47 -13.02
C ILE A 299 -6.60 -0.46 -12.26
N CYS A 300 -6.49 -1.20 -11.16
CA CYS A 300 -5.34 -1.15 -10.25
C CYS A 300 -4.08 -1.84 -10.79
N ILE A 301 -4.22 -2.84 -11.65
CA ILE A 301 -3.08 -3.56 -12.23
C ILE A 301 -2.72 -2.96 -13.58
N LYS A 302 -3.63 -2.99 -14.56
CA LYS A 302 -3.30 -2.59 -15.94
C LYS A 302 -3.30 -1.07 -16.11
N TYR A 303 -4.38 -0.40 -15.73
CA TYR A 303 -4.54 1.04 -16.01
C TYR A 303 -3.59 1.90 -15.19
N MET A 304 -3.48 1.66 -13.88
CA MET A 304 -2.59 2.43 -13.01
C MET A 304 -1.10 2.22 -13.35
N TYR A 305 -0.71 1.05 -13.88
CA TYR A 305 0.65 0.83 -14.40
C TYR A 305 0.96 1.75 -15.59
N PHE A 306 0.03 1.88 -16.53
CA PHE A 306 0.11 2.84 -17.64
C PHE A 306 0.25 4.28 -17.11
N VAL A 307 -0.62 4.69 -16.18
CA VAL A 307 -0.60 6.03 -15.58
C VAL A 307 0.73 6.31 -14.87
N ARG A 308 1.26 5.33 -14.13
CA ARG A 308 2.56 5.45 -13.46
C ARG A 308 3.69 5.63 -14.45
N ASN A 309 3.75 4.84 -15.51
CA ASN A 309 4.83 4.96 -16.50
C ASN A 309 4.78 6.33 -17.17
N LYS A 310 3.59 6.78 -17.57
CA LYS A 310 3.41 8.11 -18.16
C LYS A 310 3.84 9.24 -17.21
N SER A 311 3.51 9.13 -15.92
CA SER A 311 3.88 10.14 -14.92
C SER A 311 5.37 10.14 -14.59
N ALA A 312 6.02 8.97 -14.59
CA ALA A 312 7.43 8.81 -14.23
C ALA A 312 8.40 9.15 -15.37
N HIS A 313 7.98 9.03 -16.64
CA HIS A 313 8.84 9.30 -17.80
C HIS A 313 8.89 10.77 -18.24
N GLY A 314 8.52 11.71 -17.36
CA GLY A 314 8.68 13.14 -17.63
C GLY A 314 7.79 13.69 -18.75
N GLU A 315 6.78 12.92 -19.20
CA GLU A 315 5.78 13.42 -20.15
C GLU A 315 4.89 14.53 -19.55
N ARG A 316 5.06 14.81 -18.26
CA ARG A 316 4.38 15.89 -17.55
C ARG A 316 5.36 17.05 -17.34
N LEU A 317 5.01 18.22 -17.87
CA LEU A 317 5.60 19.48 -17.42
C LEU A 317 5.39 19.65 -15.91
N ASP A 318 6.42 19.98 -15.15
CA ASP A 318 6.28 20.32 -13.75
C ASP A 318 5.51 21.63 -13.63
N ARG A 319 4.23 21.53 -13.30
CA ARG A 319 3.33 22.69 -13.28
C ARG A 319 3.49 23.39 -11.94
N ILE A 320 4.30 24.44 -11.93
CA ILE A 320 4.43 25.38 -10.82
C ILE A 320 3.07 26.04 -10.48
N ILE A 321 2.18 26.18 -11.47
CA ILE A 321 0.79 26.62 -11.31
C ILE A 321 -0.15 25.56 -11.90
N GLY A 322 -0.79 24.78 -11.03
CA GLY A 322 -1.67 23.67 -11.43
C GLY A 322 -3.12 24.09 -11.65
N LEU A 323 -3.56 24.18 -12.92
CA LEU A 323 -5.00 24.21 -13.23
C LEU A 323 -5.62 22.84 -12.96
N LYS A 324 -6.84 22.79 -12.38
CA LYS A 324 -7.59 21.53 -12.19
C LYS A 324 -7.91 20.90 -13.55
N THR A 325 -7.19 19.85 -13.92
CA THR A 325 -7.41 19.11 -15.17
C THR A 325 -8.23 17.84 -14.96
N LYS A 326 -8.76 17.27 -16.05
CA LYS A 326 -9.36 15.92 -16.05
C LYS A 326 -8.41 14.87 -15.46
N GLU A 327 -7.11 15.00 -15.76
CA GLU A 327 -6.06 14.13 -15.22
C GLU A 327 -5.92 14.23 -13.70
N SER A 328 -5.95 15.44 -13.12
CA SER A 328 -5.90 15.57 -11.65
C SER A 328 -7.08 14.91 -10.94
N LYS A 329 -8.29 15.00 -11.53
CA LYS A 329 -9.50 14.34 -10.99
C LYS A 329 -9.39 12.81 -11.11
N GLU A 330 -8.90 12.33 -12.24
CA GLU A 330 -8.64 10.91 -12.47
C GLU A 330 -7.62 10.38 -11.46
N ILE A 331 -6.47 11.03 -11.30
CA ILE A 331 -5.42 10.62 -10.35
C ILE A 331 -5.96 10.55 -8.92
N LYS A 332 -6.76 11.54 -8.50
CA LYS A 332 -7.38 11.50 -7.18
C LYS A 332 -8.29 10.28 -7.01
N TRP A 333 -9.15 9.99 -7.99
CA TRP A 333 -10.03 8.83 -7.95
C TRP A 333 -9.25 7.50 -7.96
N LEU A 334 -8.18 7.41 -8.76
CA LEU A 334 -7.28 6.26 -8.77
C LEU A 334 -6.57 6.07 -7.43
N SER A 335 -6.07 7.15 -6.83
CA SER A 335 -5.44 7.13 -5.51
C SER A 335 -6.39 6.64 -4.43
N ASP A 336 -7.63 7.13 -4.42
CA ASP A 336 -8.66 6.69 -3.45
C ASP A 336 -8.99 5.20 -3.59
N LEU A 337 -8.97 4.66 -4.81
CA LEU A 337 -9.20 3.23 -5.08
C LEU A 337 -7.98 2.38 -4.71
N LEU A 338 -6.78 2.82 -5.09
CA LEU A 338 -5.52 2.13 -4.82
C LEU A 338 -5.25 2.04 -3.32
N GLU A 339 -5.53 3.12 -2.59
CA GLU A 339 -5.42 3.16 -1.13
C GLU A 339 -6.31 2.10 -0.47
N THR A 340 -7.56 2.00 -0.91
CA THR A 340 -8.49 0.99 -0.38
C THR A 340 -8.00 -0.42 -0.69
N LEU A 341 -7.46 -0.66 -1.89
CA LEU A 341 -6.92 -1.96 -2.25
C LEU A 341 -5.68 -2.32 -1.42
N ILE A 342 -4.78 -1.37 -1.18
CA ILE A 342 -3.61 -1.57 -0.31
C ILE A 342 -4.07 -1.99 1.09
N ILE A 343 -5.06 -1.31 1.67
CA ILE A 343 -5.59 -1.65 3.01
C ILE A 343 -6.25 -3.03 2.99
N ASP A 344 -7.06 -3.34 1.97
CA ASP A 344 -7.67 -4.67 1.83
C ASP A 344 -6.61 -5.77 1.75
N LEU A 345 -5.54 -5.57 0.99
CA LEU A 345 -4.44 -6.54 0.87
C LEU A 345 -3.64 -6.67 2.17
N ILE A 346 -3.44 -5.58 2.92
CA ILE A 346 -2.84 -5.65 4.26
C ILE A 346 -3.73 -6.46 5.20
N ASN A 347 -5.04 -6.24 5.18
CA ASN A 347 -6.01 -6.99 6.00
C ASN A 347 -6.14 -8.46 5.56
N ALA A 348 -5.80 -8.78 4.31
CA ALA A 348 -5.80 -10.13 3.78
C ALA A 348 -4.43 -10.80 3.86
N ASN A 349 -3.48 -10.26 4.63
CA ASN A 349 -2.11 -10.77 4.62
C ASN A 349 -1.98 -12.22 5.08
N HIS A 350 -2.93 -12.76 5.85
CA HIS A 350 -2.95 -14.16 6.24
C HIS A 350 -3.17 -15.14 5.06
N ILE A 351 -3.62 -14.66 3.89
CA ILE A 351 -3.95 -15.49 2.72
C ILE A 351 -2.74 -15.71 1.80
N TYR A 352 -1.74 -14.82 1.83
CA TYR A 352 -0.54 -14.92 1.00
C TYR A 352 0.72 -15.05 1.86
N HIS A 353 1.68 -15.84 1.41
CA HIS A 353 2.90 -16.17 2.16
C HIS A 353 4.10 -15.45 1.61
#